data_AF-A0A2M8FWG4-F1
#
_entry.id   AF-A0A2M8FWG4-F1
#
_cell.length_a   1.000
_cell.length_b   1.000
_cell.length_c   1.000
_cell.angle_alpha   90.00
_cell.angle_beta   90.00
_cell.angle_gamma   90.00
#
_symmetry.space_group_name_H-M   'P 1'
#
loop_
_entity.id
_entity.type
_entity.pdbx_description
1 polymer ?
#
loop_
_entity_poly.entity_id
_entity_poly.type
_entity_poly.pdbx_seq_one_letter_code
_entity_poly.pdbx_strand_id
1 'polypeptide(L)'
;MSLQQKYTWKAFLAEHPELKEKAIKRTSDEGKKAFEAAYKKHIKAYLAKRAETIGYQQKRAQKERDLLNAQVKELNKAKKLPLAKLCQQKLGKKDAWLARLAKQTEKVKTLQKAF
;
A
#
# COMPACT_ATOMS: atom_id res chain seq x y z
N MET A 1 -9.75 7.00 -4.24
CA MET A 1 -10.83 6.23 -3.60
C MET A 1 -10.63 6.29 -2.10
N SER A 2 -11.58 6.91 -1.38
CA SER A 2 -11.59 6.88 0.09
C SER A 2 -11.84 5.45 0.59
N LEU A 3 -11.48 5.14 1.84
CA LEU A 3 -11.72 3.80 2.41
C LEU A 3 -13.21 3.44 2.42
N GLN A 4 -14.09 4.42 2.62
CA GLN A 4 -15.54 4.25 2.55
C GLN A 4 -16.05 3.82 1.17
N GLN A 5 -15.33 4.17 0.10
CA GLN A 5 -15.65 3.74 -1.26
C GLN A 5 -15.11 2.34 -1.58
N LYS A 6 -14.30 1.73 -0.70
CA LYS A 6 -13.75 0.38 -0.90
C LYS A 6 -14.75 -0.71 -0.52
N TYR A 7 -15.64 -0.45 0.42
CA TYR A 7 -16.65 -1.41 0.85
C TYR A 7 -18.01 -0.72 0.97
N THR A 8 -18.91 -1.05 0.04
CA THR A 8 -20.22 -0.41 -0.07
C THR A 8 -21.32 -1.30 0.51
N TRP A 9 -22.48 -0.72 0.84
CA TRP A 9 -23.65 -1.48 1.29
C TRP A 9 -24.08 -2.56 0.28
N LYS A 10 -23.94 -2.27 -1.02
CA LYS A 10 -24.20 -3.25 -2.09
C LYS A 10 -23.23 -4.43 -2.03
N ALA A 11 -21.95 -4.18 -1.78
CA ALA A 11 -20.95 -5.26 -1.62
C ALA A 11 -21.25 -6.11 -0.37
N PHE A 12 -21.61 -5.47 0.74
CA PHE A 12 -22.03 -6.16 1.96
C PHE A 12 -23.24 -7.08 1.73
N LEU A 13 -24.29 -6.60 1.06
CA LEU A 13 -25.47 -7.42 0.76
C LEU A 13 -25.18 -8.55 -0.25
N ALA A 14 -24.13 -8.45 -1.05
CA ALA A 14 -23.70 -9.51 -1.95
C ALA A 14 -22.93 -10.61 -1.19
N GLU A 15 -22.13 -10.24 -0.18
CA GLU A 15 -21.42 -11.18 0.70
C GLU A 15 -22.35 -11.83 1.73
N HIS A 16 -23.48 -11.20 2.04
CA HIS A 16 -24.48 -11.67 3.01
C HIS A 16 -25.89 -11.76 2.40
N PRO A 17 -26.15 -12.77 1.54
CA PRO A 17 -27.45 -12.94 0.89
C PRO A 17 -28.61 -13.13 1.89
N GLU A 18 -28.37 -13.77 3.03
CA GLU A 18 -29.38 -13.95 4.09
C GLU A 18 -29.89 -12.62 4.67
N LEU A 19 -29.03 -11.61 4.81
CA LEU A 19 -29.42 -10.27 5.30
C LEU A 19 -30.16 -9.47 4.22
N LYS A 20 -29.88 -9.77 2.94
CA LYS A 20 -30.59 -9.22 1.80
C LYS A 20 -32.00 -9.79 1.70
N GLU A 21 -32.17 -11.10 1.90
CA GLU A 21 -33.47 -11.78 1.96
C GLU A 21 -34.32 -11.29 3.13
N LYS A 22 -33.70 -11.03 4.29
CA LYS A 22 -34.35 -10.40 5.45
C LYS A 22 -34.67 -8.90 5.25
N ALA A 23 -34.40 -8.35 4.07
CA ALA A 23 -34.61 -6.94 3.73
C ALA A 23 -34.05 -5.96 4.78
N ILE A 24 -32.92 -6.33 5.41
CA ILE A 24 -32.29 -5.48 6.42
C ILE A 24 -31.88 -4.16 5.78
N LYS A 25 -32.28 -3.06 6.42
CA LYS A 25 -31.94 -1.71 5.97
C LYS A 25 -30.61 -1.29 6.57
N ARG A 26 -29.80 -0.56 5.81
CA ARG A 26 -28.57 0.06 6.36
C ARG A 26 -28.88 1.00 7.53
N THR A 27 -30.09 1.52 7.60
CA THR A 27 -30.53 2.46 8.64
C THR A 27 -31.00 1.78 9.92
N SER A 28 -31.29 0.47 9.90
CA SER A 28 -31.66 -0.27 11.13
C SER A 28 -30.43 -0.51 12.01
N ASP A 29 -30.64 -0.62 13.32
CA ASP A 29 -29.52 -0.79 14.26
C ASP A 29 -28.76 -2.09 14.04
N GLU A 30 -29.47 -3.16 13.68
CA GLU A 30 -28.88 -4.44 13.28
C GLU A 30 -28.06 -4.32 11.99
N GLY A 31 -28.61 -3.63 10.97
CA GLY A 31 -27.94 -3.42 9.69
C GLY A 31 -26.70 -2.54 9.81
N LYS A 32 -26.75 -1.49 10.64
CA LYS A 32 -25.59 -0.63 10.95
C LYS A 32 -24.48 -1.43 11.63
N LYS A 33 -24.80 -2.16 12.70
CA LYS A 33 -23.82 -2.96 13.44
C LYS A 33 -23.16 -4.02 12.57
N ALA A 34 -23.96 -4.75 11.79
CA ALA A 34 -23.44 -5.78 10.89
C ALA A 34 -22.55 -5.18 9.78
N PHE A 35 -22.97 -4.06 9.20
CA PHE A 35 -22.17 -3.35 8.19
C PHE A 35 -20.85 -2.86 8.75
N GLU A 36 -20.85 -2.21 9.92
CA GLU A 36 -19.65 -1.64 10.52
C GLU A 36 -18.65 -2.72 10.88
N ALA A 37 -19.12 -3.87 11.39
CA ALA A 37 -18.27 -5.02 11.68
C ALA A 37 -17.61 -5.58 10.40
N ALA A 38 -18.41 -5.82 9.36
CA ALA A 38 -17.91 -6.30 8.07
C ALA A 38 -16.97 -5.29 7.40
N TYR A 39 -17.32 -4.00 7.44
CA TYR A 39 -16.51 -2.90 6.93
C TYR A 39 -15.15 -2.85 7.62
N LYS A 40 -15.10 -2.88 8.97
CA LYS A 40 -13.83 -2.91 9.71
C LYS A 40 -12.96 -4.10 9.32
N LYS A 41 -13.56 -5.30 9.21
CA LYS A 41 -12.85 -6.52 8.77
C LYS A 41 -12.27 -6.36 7.36
N HIS A 42 -13.08 -5.87 6.42
CA HIS A 42 -12.66 -5.65 5.05
C HIS A 42 -11.52 -4.63 4.94
N ILE A 43 -11.63 -3.49 5.63
CA ILE A 43 -10.60 -2.44 5.62
C ILE A 43 -9.30 -2.94 6.25
N LYS A 44 -9.35 -3.71 7.34
CA LYS A 44 -8.14 -4.32 7.93
C LYS A 44 -7.43 -5.24 6.93
N ALA A 45 -8.16 -6.12 6.27
CA ALA A 45 -7.61 -7.01 5.24
C ALA A 45 -7.01 -6.22 4.05
N TYR A 46 -7.72 -5.18 3.59
CA TYR A 46 -7.25 -4.30 2.53
C TYR A 46 -5.95 -3.58 2.90
N LEU A 47 -5.87 -3.03 4.12
CA LEU A 47 -4.67 -2.35 4.60
C LEU A 47 -3.49 -3.31 4.79
N ALA A 48 -3.75 -4.54 5.26
CA ALA A 48 -2.73 -5.59 5.35
C ALA A 48 -2.14 -5.94 3.98
N LYS A 49 -2.98 -6.23 2.98
CA LYS A 49 -2.53 -6.51 1.60
C LYS A 49 -1.76 -5.33 0.99
N ARG A 50 -2.18 -4.10 1.31
CA ARG A 50 -1.47 -2.90 0.90
C ARG A 50 -0.09 -2.78 1.54
N ALA A 51 0.03 -3.10 2.82
CA ALA A 51 1.31 -3.12 3.53
C ALA A 51 2.28 -4.14 2.90
N GLU A 52 1.81 -5.35 2.58
CA GLU A 52 2.60 -6.37 1.89
C GLU A 52 3.10 -5.89 0.53
N THR A 53 2.22 -5.26 -0.26
CA THR A 53 2.56 -4.72 -1.58
C THR A 53 3.65 -3.64 -1.47
N ILE A 54 3.53 -2.73 -0.50
CA ILE A 54 4.53 -1.70 -0.24
C ILE A 54 5.85 -2.34 0.19
N GLY A 55 5.82 -3.33 1.09
CA GLY A 55 7.01 -4.05 1.54
C GLY A 55 7.73 -4.77 0.40
N TYR A 56 7.00 -5.40 -0.52
CA TYR A 56 7.57 -6.01 -1.72
C TYR A 56 8.25 -4.96 -2.62
N GLN A 57 7.59 -3.82 -2.85
CA GLN A 57 8.16 -2.72 -3.64
C GLN A 57 9.41 -2.11 -2.99
N GLN A 58 9.44 -2.00 -1.66
CA GLN A 58 10.62 -1.54 -0.92
C GLN A 58 11.79 -2.49 -1.11
N LYS A 59 11.58 -3.81 -0.93
CA LYS A 59 12.64 -4.81 -1.14
C LYS A 59 13.19 -4.76 -2.56
N ARG A 60 12.32 -4.66 -3.57
CA ARG A 60 12.73 -4.55 -4.97
C ARG A 60 13.54 -3.27 -5.22
N ALA A 61 13.05 -2.13 -4.76
CA ALA A 61 13.73 -0.84 -4.94
C ALA A 61 15.08 -0.81 -4.21
N GLN A 62 15.19 -1.46 -3.04
CA GLN A 62 16.45 -1.59 -2.31
C GLN A 62 17.48 -2.40 -3.10
N LYS A 63 17.10 -3.57 -3.63
CA LYS A 63 17.99 -4.38 -4.48
C LYS A 63 18.49 -3.59 -5.69
N GLU A 64 17.60 -2.89 -6.39
CA GLU A 64 17.96 -2.06 -7.54
C GLU A 64 18.90 -0.91 -7.15
N ARG A 65 18.69 -0.29 -5.99
CA ARG A 65 19.57 0.76 -5.45
C ARG A 65 20.97 0.21 -5.14
N ASP A 66 21.05 -0.95 -4.50
CA ASP A 66 22.34 -1.56 -4.13
C ASP A 66 23.15 -1.96 -5.38
N LEU A 67 22.47 -2.48 -6.42
CA LEU A 67 23.08 -2.74 -7.73
C LEU A 67 23.62 -1.46 -8.38
N LEU A 68 22.82 -0.38 -8.40
CA LEU A 68 23.26 0.91 -8.93
C LEU A 68 24.44 1.49 -8.13
N ASN A 69 24.46 1.31 -6.82
CA ASN A 69 25.55 1.77 -5.96
C ASN A 69 26.86 1.03 -6.26
N ALA A 70 26.79 -0.29 -6.45
CA ALA A 70 27.94 -1.09 -6.90
C ALA A 70 28.44 -0.62 -8.27
N GLN A 71 27.54 -0.39 -9.24
CA GLN A 71 27.89 0.13 -10.56
C GLN A 71 28.58 1.49 -10.48
N VAL A 72 28.11 2.42 -9.64
CA VAL A 72 28.75 3.72 -9.44
C VAL A 72 30.17 3.56 -8.89
N LYS A 73 30.39 2.65 -7.92
CA LYS A 73 31.74 2.37 -7.39
C LYS A 73 32.68 1.85 -8.47
N GLU A 74 32.24 0.90 -9.29
CA GLU A 74 33.06 0.35 -10.38
C GLU A 74 33.35 1.39 -11.47
N LEU A 75 32.35 2.20 -11.86
CA LEU A 75 32.54 3.27 -12.84
C LEU A 75 33.49 4.36 -12.33
N ASN A 76 33.46 4.67 -11.03
CA ASN A 76 34.40 5.60 -10.41
C ASN A 76 35.83 5.05 -10.40
N LYS A 77 36.03 3.76 -10.06
CA LYS A 77 37.35 3.10 -10.16
C LYS A 77 37.89 3.12 -11.59
N ALA A 78 37.02 2.86 -12.58
CA ALA A 78 37.36 2.91 -14.00
C ALA A 78 37.49 4.35 -14.56
N LYS A 79 37.37 5.39 -13.72
CA LYS A 79 37.41 6.82 -14.09
C LYS A 79 36.40 7.22 -15.17
N LYS A 80 35.30 6.46 -15.34
CA LYS A 80 34.22 6.75 -16.30
C LYS A 80 33.20 7.72 -15.68
N LEU A 81 33.64 8.93 -15.39
CA LEU A 81 32.87 9.94 -14.63
C LEU A 81 31.51 10.30 -15.24
N PRO A 82 31.34 10.46 -16.57
CA PRO A 82 30.03 10.79 -17.15
C PRO A 82 28.98 9.68 -16.91
N LEU A 83 29.39 8.41 -17.03
CA LEU A 83 28.54 7.26 -16.78
C LEU A 83 28.24 7.10 -15.29
N ALA A 84 29.24 7.34 -14.43
CA ALA A 84 29.03 7.34 -12.98
C ALA A 84 27.99 8.38 -12.56
N LYS A 85 28.03 9.59 -13.13
CA LYS A 85 27.06 10.67 -12.87
C LYS A 85 25.64 10.27 -13.29
N LEU A 86 25.49 9.63 -14.46
CA LEU A 86 24.19 9.09 -14.91
C LEU A 86 23.64 8.03 -13.95
N CYS A 87 24.48 7.09 -13.50
CA CYS A 87 24.06 6.08 -12.53
C CYS A 87 23.71 6.69 -11.17
N GLN A 88 24.44 7.74 -10.75
CA GLN A 88 24.16 8.45 -9.50
C GLN A 88 22.82 9.21 -9.55
N GLN A 89 22.45 9.79 -10.70
CA GLN A 89 21.11 10.35 -10.89
C GLN A 89 20.01 9.29 -10.79
N LYS A 90 20.22 8.10 -11.37
CA LYS A 90 19.28 6.98 -11.24
C LYS A 90 19.17 6.52 -9.79
N LEU A 91 20.28 6.46 -9.06
CA LEU A 91 20.32 6.14 -7.63
C LEU A 91 19.50 7.15 -6.81
N GLY A 92 19.67 8.45 -7.05
CA GLY A 92 18.88 9.49 -6.40
C GLY A 92 17.36 9.36 -6.64
N LYS A 93 16.95 8.95 -7.86
CA LYS A 93 15.54 8.64 -8.15
C LYS A 93 15.03 7.44 -7.33
N LYS A 94 15.87 6.42 -7.11
CA LYS A 94 15.52 5.25 -6.29
C LYS A 94 15.43 5.62 -4.81
N ASP A 95 16.35 6.43 -4.30
CA ASP A 95 16.29 6.92 -2.91
C ASP A 95 15.02 7.76 -2.68
N ALA A 96 14.66 8.65 -3.62
CA ALA A 96 13.41 9.41 -3.57
C ALA A 96 12.17 8.50 -3.59
N TRP A 97 12.21 7.41 -4.37
CA TRP A 97 11.13 6.42 -4.41
C TRP A 97 11.03 5.65 -3.08
N LEU A 98 12.14 5.21 -2.50
CA LEU A 98 12.18 4.56 -1.19
C LEU A 98 11.61 5.48 -0.09
N ALA A 99 11.93 6.77 -0.12
CA ALA A 99 11.37 7.75 0.81
C ALA A 99 9.85 7.89 0.65
N ARG A 100 9.33 7.87 -0.58
CA ARG A 100 7.86 7.87 -0.84
C ARG A 100 7.20 6.61 -0.31
N LEU A 101 7.81 5.45 -0.53
CA LEU A 101 7.31 4.18 0.00
C LEU A 101 7.29 4.19 1.54
N ALA A 102 8.35 4.69 2.18
CA ALA A 102 8.39 4.82 3.64
C ALA A 102 7.24 5.70 4.17
N LYS A 103 6.98 6.85 3.54
CA LYS A 103 5.82 7.69 3.88
C LYS A 103 4.50 6.96 3.70
N GLN A 104 4.36 6.12 2.66
CA GLN A 104 3.16 5.31 2.47
C GLN A 104 3.02 4.23 3.54
N THR A 105 4.11 3.59 3.97
CA THR A 105 4.10 2.63 5.08
C THR A 105 3.58 3.27 6.36
N GLU A 106 4.06 4.45 6.72
CA GLU A 106 3.58 5.18 7.91
C GLU A 106 2.10 5.58 7.79
N LYS A 107 1.66 6.00 6.59
CA LYS A 107 0.23 6.23 6.33
C LYS A 107 -0.61 4.97 6.48
N VAL A 108 -0.13 3.82 6.05
CA VAL A 108 -0.87 2.56 6.23
C VAL A 108 -0.92 2.17 7.71
N LYS A 109 0.19 2.29 8.45
CA LYS A 109 0.22 2.02 9.90
C LYS A 109 -0.75 2.89 10.68
N THR A 110 -0.79 4.20 10.40
CA THR A 110 -1.72 5.14 11.05
C THR A 110 -3.17 4.78 10.74
N LEU A 111 -3.49 4.43 9.48
CA LEU A 111 -4.82 3.95 9.11
C LEU A 111 -5.17 2.62 9.79
N GLN A 112 -4.22 1.69 9.93
CA GLN A 112 -4.46 0.42 10.62
C GLN A 112 -4.76 0.61 12.12
N LYS A 113 -4.17 1.61 12.77
CA LYS A 113 -4.48 1.94 14.17
C LYS A 113 -5.87 2.56 14.34
N ALA A 114 -6.42 3.17 13.29
CA ALA A 114 -7.71 3.84 13.33
C ALA A 114 -8.92 2.91 13.12
N PHE A 115 -8.70 1.65 12.74
CA PHE A 115 -9.74 0.64 12.47
C PHE A 115 -9.55 -0.61 13.33
#